data_AF-A0A2X4RBZ6-F1
#
_entry.id   AF-A0A2X4RBZ6-F1
#
_cell.length_a   1.000
_cell.length_b   1.000
_cell.length_c   1.000
_cell.angle_alpha   90.00
_cell.angle_beta   90.00
_cell.angle_gamma   90.00
#
_symmetry.space_group_name_H-M   'P 1'
#
loop_
_entity.id
_entity.type
_entity.pdbx_description
1 polymer ?
#
loop_
_entity_poly.entity_id
_entity_poly.type
_entity_poly.pdbx_seq_one_letter_code
_entity_poly.pdbx_strand_id
1 'polypeptide(L)' 'MPSGTLFRRVRSRVLNPNLVKDEDPERDPLALSDAAMRLAGHDVTDEYVRQLGREVAAGTLSADEAIARVRRASLK' A
#
# COMPACT_ATOMS: atom_id res chain seq x y z
N MET A 1 -32.74 -5.55 -53.96
CA MET A 1 -32.36 -5.02 -52.62
C MET A 1 -31.23 -5.88 -52.06
N PRO A 2 -30.01 -5.37 -51.83
CA PRO A 2 -28.93 -6.19 -51.28
C PRO A 2 -28.91 -6.10 -49.74
N SER A 3 -29.02 -7.26 -49.10
CA SER A 3 -28.93 -7.45 -47.65
C SER A 3 -27.50 -7.20 -47.16
N GLY A 4 -27.27 -6.07 -46.49
CA GLY A 4 -26.03 -5.78 -45.76
C GLY A 4 -26.14 -6.22 -44.31
N THR A 5 -25.66 -7.41 -43.97
CA THR A 5 -25.53 -7.85 -42.57
C THR A 5 -24.19 -7.37 -42.02
N LEU A 6 -24.25 -6.31 -41.21
CA LEU A 6 -23.10 -5.78 -40.48
C LEU A 6 -22.54 -6.86 -39.53
N PHE A 7 -21.32 -7.32 -39.79
CA PHE A 7 -20.50 -8.03 -38.82
C PHE A 7 -20.12 -7.06 -37.69
N ARG A 8 -20.95 -7.02 -36.64
CA ARG A 8 -20.69 -6.26 -35.40
C ARG A 8 -19.48 -6.88 -34.72
N ARG A 9 -18.30 -6.30 -34.97
CA ARG A 9 -17.04 -6.58 -34.27
C ARG A 9 -17.24 -6.29 -32.79
N VAL A 10 -17.48 -7.34 -32.00
CA VAL A 10 -17.42 -7.29 -30.54
C VAL A 10 -15.97 -6.96 -30.20
N ARG A 11 -15.69 -5.69 -29.89
CA ARG A 11 -14.41 -5.31 -29.28
C ARG A 11 -14.37 -5.98 -27.92
N SER A 12 -13.63 -7.08 -27.84
CA SER A 12 -13.15 -7.68 -26.61
C SER A 12 -12.49 -6.58 -25.78
N ARG A 13 -13.24 -6.09 -24.80
CA ARG A 13 -12.73 -5.18 -23.78
C ARG A 13 -11.74 -6.02 -22.97
N VAL A 14 -10.46 -5.84 -23.24
CA VAL A 14 -9.38 -6.41 -22.42
C VAL A 14 -9.61 -5.90 -21.00
N LEU A 15 -10.15 -6.77 -20.14
CA LEU A 15 -10.17 -6.57 -18.70
C LEU A 15 -8.72 -6.65 -18.28
N ASN A 16 -8.11 -5.48 -18.07
CA ASN A 16 -6.75 -5.35 -17.58
C ASN A 16 -6.72 -5.86 -16.13
N PRO A 17 -6.05 -6.98 -15.82
CA PRO A 17 -6.05 -7.56 -14.48
C PRO A 17 -5.21 -6.76 -13.46
N ASN A 18 -4.51 -5.71 -13.90
CA ASN A 18 -3.67 -4.86 -13.06
C ASN A 18 -4.41 -3.65 -12.46
N LEU A 19 -5.75 -3.61 -12.50
CA LEU A 19 -6.50 -2.61 -11.75
C LEU A 19 -6.62 -3.05 -10.28
N VAL A 20 -5.50 -3.16 -9.58
CA VAL A 20 -5.50 -3.07 -8.13
C VAL A 20 -5.93 -1.63 -7.84
N LYS A 21 -7.18 -1.48 -7.41
CA LYS A 21 -7.65 -0.21 -6.84
C LYS A 21 -7.05 -0.11 -5.45
N ASP A 22 -5.76 0.22 -5.40
CA ASP A 22 -5.16 0.73 -4.18
C ASP A 22 -5.66 2.15 -4.04
N GLU A 23 -6.74 2.34 -3.27
CA GLU A 23 -7.11 3.58 -2.59
C GLU A 23 -8.53 3.39 -2.03
N ASP A 24 -8.63 2.64 -0.92
CA ASP A 24 -9.51 3.11 0.15
C ASP A 24 -8.71 4.22 0.86
N PRO A 25 -8.99 5.51 0.61
CA PRO A 25 -8.26 6.61 1.24
C PRO A 25 -8.43 6.65 2.76
N GLU A 26 -9.32 5.83 3.32
CA GLU A 26 -9.56 5.69 4.76
C GLU A 26 -8.74 4.58 5.43
N ARG A 27 -8.12 3.68 4.66
CA ARG A 27 -7.35 2.58 5.24
C ARG A 27 -5.93 3.04 5.53
N ASP A 28 -5.78 3.78 6.62
CA ASP A 28 -4.47 4.19 7.12
C ASP A 28 -3.59 2.93 7.36
N PRO A 29 -2.54 2.70 6.56
CA PRO A 29 -1.68 1.52 6.71
C PRO A 29 -0.96 1.52 8.05
N LEU A 30 -0.78 2.68 8.69
CA LEU A 30 -0.26 2.79 10.04
C LEU A 30 -1.27 2.29 11.06
N ALA A 31 -2.55 2.59 10.89
CA ALA A 31 -3.59 2.13 11.81
C ALA A 31 -3.70 0.60 11.85
N LEU A 32 -3.54 -0.07 10.70
CA LEU A 32 -3.48 -1.53 10.64
C LEU A 32 -2.23 -2.07 11.34
N SER A 33 -1.09 -1.43 11.10
CA SER A 33 0.19 -1.81 11.71
C SER A 33 0.15 -1.63 13.23
N ASP A 34 -0.39 -0.52 13.71
CA ASP A 34 -0.58 -0.22 15.13
C ASP A 34 -1.55 -1.22 15.79
N ALA A 35 -2.65 -1.55 15.13
CA ALA A 35 -3.59 -2.56 15.60
C ALA A 35 -2.92 -3.95 15.71
N ALA A 36 -2.09 -4.32 14.73
CA ALA A 36 -1.35 -5.58 14.75
C ALA A 36 -0.32 -5.61 15.90
N MET A 37 0.42 -4.52 16.12
CA MET A 37 1.37 -4.40 17.23
C MET A 37 0.64 -4.51 18.58
N ARG A 38 -0.46 -3.77 18.73
CA ARG A 38 -1.27 -3.78 19.96
C ARG A 38 -1.89 -5.15 20.24
N LEU A 39 -2.33 -5.87 19.21
CA LEU A 39 -2.79 -7.25 19.31
C LEU A 39 -1.67 -8.20 19.78
N ALA A 40 -0.44 -7.98 19.32
CA ALA A 40 0.74 -8.70 19.79
C ALA A 40 1.20 -8.28 21.21
N GLY A 41 0.51 -7.36 21.85
CA GLY A 41 0.86 -6.83 23.18
C GLY A 41 2.02 -5.83 23.15
N HIS A 42 2.37 -5.31 21.97
CA HIS A 42 3.40 -4.30 21.79
C HIS A 42 2.76 -2.94 21.49
N ASP A 43 3.28 -1.87 22.08
CA ASP A 43 2.94 -0.50 21.71
C ASP A 43 4.21 0.21 21.26
N VAL A 44 4.15 0.86 20.10
CA VAL A 44 5.26 1.65 19.59
C VAL A 44 5.18 3.02 20.22
N THR A 45 5.91 3.23 21.31
CA THR A 45 5.91 4.52 22.05
C THR A 45 7.03 5.46 21.62
N ASP A 46 8.00 4.97 20.85
CA ASP A 46 9.14 5.75 20.38
C ASP A 46 8.71 6.64 19.20
N GLU A 47 8.81 7.96 19.40
CA GLU A 47 8.40 8.96 18.40
C GLU A 47 9.27 8.92 17.14
N TYR A 48 10.55 8.54 17.26
CA TYR A 48 11.43 8.37 16.12
C TYR A 48 10.98 7.18 15.25
N VAL A 49 10.60 6.06 15.88
CA VAL A 49 10.06 4.90 15.15
C VAL A 49 8.72 5.24 14.50
N ARG A 50 7.84 6.00 15.18
CA ARG A 50 6.57 6.47 14.58
C ARG A 50 6.79 7.39 13.38
N GLN A 51 7.77 8.28 13.45
CA GLN A 51 8.11 9.16 12.34
C GLN A 51 8.62 8.39 11.13
N LEU A 52 9.48 7.38 11.32
CA LEU A 52 9.91 6.50 10.23
C LEU A 52 8.73 5.72 9.62
N GLY A 53 7.80 5.24 10.45
CA GLY A 53 6.56 4.62 9.98
C GLY A 53 5.76 5.55 9.06
N ARG A 54 5.60 6.82 9.46
CA ARG A 54 4.93 7.85 8.63
C ARG A 54 5.62 8.08 7.30
N GLU A 55 6.95 8.13 7.27
CA GLU A 55 7.72 8.28 6.02
C GLU A 55 7.59 7.05 5.10
N VAL A 56 7.56 5.86 5.69
CA VAL A 56 7.33 4.61 4.93
C VAL A 56 5.92 4.57 4.36
N ALA A 57 4.91 4.92 5.16
CA ALA A 57 3.52 4.99 4.71
C ALA A 57 3.30 6.07 3.64
N ALA A 58 4.03 7.19 3.71
CA ALA A 58 4.03 8.23 2.68
C ALA A 58 4.81 7.85 1.42
N GLY A 59 5.51 6.70 1.40
CA GLY A 59 6.35 6.26 0.30
C GLY A 59 7.61 7.11 0.08
N THR A 60 7.94 8.00 1.03
CA THR A 60 9.16 8.82 0.96
C THR A 60 10.39 8.05 1.43
N LEU A 61 10.19 6.96 2.18
CA LEU A 61 11.23 6.10 2.71
C LEU A 61 10.90 4.63 2.46
N SER A 62 11.90 3.82 2.10
CA SER A 62 11.71 2.36 2.04
C SER A 62 11.65 1.76 3.45
N ALA A 63 10.81 0.73 3.64
CA ALA A 63 10.73 -0.03 4.88
C ALA A 63 12.10 -0.59 5.32
N ASP A 64 12.90 -1.11 4.38
CA ASP A 64 14.24 -1.64 4.68
C ASP A 64 15.19 -0.55 5.21
N GLU A 65 15.07 0.66 4.66
CA GLU A 65 15.88 1.79 5.09
C GLU A 65 15.45 2.28 6.47
N ALA A 66 14.14 2.34 6.75
CA ALA A 66 13.62 2.61 8.08
C ALA A 66 14.15 1.61 9.12
N ILE A 67 14.11 0.30 8.82
CA ILE A 67 14.63 -0.76 9.70
C ILE A 67 16.13 -0.58 9.95
N ALA A 68 16.91 -0.29 8.91
CA ALA A 68 18.36 -0.06 9.04
C ALA A 68 18.66 1.13 9.97
N ARG A 69 17.86 2.19 9.90
CA ARG A 69 18.00 3.38 10.76
C ARG A 69 17.66 3.08 12.22
N VAL A 70 16.57 2.36 12.49
CA VAL A 70 16.22 1.93 13.86
C VAL A 70 17.34 1.08 14.45
N ARG A 71 17.85 0.08 13.71
CA ARG A 71 18.94 -0.77 14.19
C ARG A 71 20.20 0.02 14.53
N ARG A 72 20.59 0.98 13.68
CA ARG A 72 21.75 1.85 13.95
C ARG A 72 21.54 2.74 15.19
N ALA A 73 20.32 3.22 15.40
CA ALA A 73 19.98 4.04 16.57
C ALA A 73 20.01 3.23 17.88
N SER A 74 19.58 1.96 17.85
CA SER A 74 19.60 1.07 19.02
C SER A 74 20.99 0.53 19.40
N LEU A 75 21.99 0.68 18.53
CA LEU A 75 23.38 0.23 18.76
C LEU A 75 24.27 1.30 19.41
N LYS A 76 23.73 2.46 19.75
CA LYS A 76 24.40 3.52 20.53
C LYS A 76 24.13 3.36 22.02
#